data_AF-A0A847JCG6-F1
#
_entry.id   AF-A0A847JCG6-F1
#
_cell.length_a   1.000
_cell.length_b   1.000
_cell.length_c   1.000
_cell.angle_alpha   90.00
_cell.angle_beta   90.00
_cell.angle_gamma   90.00
#
_symmetry.space_group_name_H-M   'P 1'
#
loop_
_entity.id
_entity.type
_entity.pdbx_description
1 polymer ?
#
loop_
_entity_poly.entity_id
_entity_poly.type
_entity_poly.pdbx_seq_one_letter_code
_entity_poly.pdbx_strand_id
1 'polypeptide(L)'
;MIAADAGLAAALGVDGTRTPDPNRLRLAFRSEAVRLVDPTGAALACRVVHLENFGSDLMVHLTVGAAAAPIVVRRDPHDPRPLIGETWGLSIRPDRLLVFDAAGRRLRSVVGRGA
;
A
#
# COMPACT_ATOMS: atom_id res chain seq x y z
N MET A 1 7.02 2.78 1.13
CA MET A 1 6.47 3.74 0.14
C MET A 1 6.59 3.10 -1.22
N ILE A 2 5.61 3.30 -2.08
CA ILE A 2 5.47 2.62 -3.37
C ILE A 2 5.55 3.70 -4.47
N ALA A 3 6.39 3.50 -5.47
CA ALA A 3 6.37 4.31 -6.68
C ALA A 3 5.14 3.92 -7.51
N ALA A 4 4.40 4.89 -8.01
CA ALA A 4 3.20 4.62 -8.80
C ALA A 4 3.19 5.47 -10.07
N ASP A 5 2.86 4.79 -11.17
CA ASP A 5 2.38 5.43 -12.38
C ASP A 5 0.90 5.81 -12.24
N ALA A 6 0.35 6.40 -13.30
CA ALA A 6 -1.04 6.83 -13.32
C ALA A 6 -2.02 5.65 -13.17
N GLY A 7 -1.68 4.47 -13.70
CA GLY A 7 -2.53 3.28 -13.68
C GLY A 7 -2.66 2.70 -12.28
N LEU A 8 -1.52 2.48 -11.60
CA LEU A 8 -1.51 2.01 -10.22
C LEU A 8 -2.15 3.03 -9.28
N ALA A 9 -1.88 4.33 -9.48
CA ALA A 9 -2.49 5.38 -8.69
C ALA A 9 -4.02 5.37 -8.82
N ALA A 10 -4.55 5.29 -10.06
CA ALA A 10 -5.98 5.21 -10.31
C ALA A 10 -6.63 3.96 -9.71
N ALA A 11 -5.97 2.80 -9.81
CA ALA A 11 -6.43 1.55 -9.20
C ALA A 11 -6.54 1.61 -7.67
N LEU A 12 -5.81 2.54 -7.04
CA LEU A 12 -5.84 2.81 -5.59
C LEU A 12 -6.71 4.04 -5.23
N GLY A 13 -7.49 4.56 -6.18
CA GLY A 13 -8.44 5.66 -5.96
C GLY A 13 -7.79 7.04 -5.94
N VAL A 14 -6.62 7.21 -6.54
CA VAL A 14 -5.99 8.53 -6.73
C VAL A 14 -6.52 9.18 -8.01
N ASP A 15 -7.02 10.40 -7.90
CA ASP A 15 -7.40 11.25 -9.02
C ASP A 15 -6.15 11.89 -9.65
N GLY A 16 -5.63 11.21 -10.69
CA GLY A 16 -4.47 11.65 -11.47
C GLY A 16 -4.68 12.97 -12.23
N THR A 17 -5.91 13.44 -12.43
CA THR A 17 -6.17 14.72 -13.13
C THR A 17 -5.80 15.94 -12.29
N ARG A 18 -5.64 15.74 -10.96
CA ARG A 18 -5.35 16.80 -9.99
C ARG A 18 -3.87 16.87 -9.62
N THR A 19 -2.99 16.27 -10.43
CA THR A 19 -1.54 16.33 -10.29
C THR A 19 -0.87 16.72 -11.62
N PRO A 20 0.18 17.55 -11.62
CA PRO A 20 0.93 17.89 -12.84
C PRO A 20 1.66 16.70 -13.47
N ASP A 21 2.01 15.68 -12.68
CA ASP A 21 2.73 14.49 -13.15
C ASP A 21 2.14 13.23 -12.48
N PRO A 22 1.13 12.60 -13.10
CA PRO A 22 0.50 11.40 -12.55
C PRO A 22 1.36 10.14 -12.70
N ASN A 23 2.44 10.17 -13.48
CA ASN A 23 3.29 9.01 -13.73
C ASN A 23 4.46 8.87 -12.75
N ARG A 24 4.68 9.89 -11.91
CA ARG A 24 5.79 9.93 -10.94
C ARG A 24 5.28 10.24 -9.55
N LEU A 25 4.34 9.42 -9.09
CA LEU A 25 3.77 9.52 -7.76
C LEU A 25 4.48 8.60 -6.77
N ARG A 26 4.47 9.01 -5.52
CA ARG A 26 4.92 8.20 -4.40
C ARG A 26 3.76 8.01 -3.45
N LEU A 27 3.32 6.77 -3.30
CA LEU A 27 2.20 6.36 -2.46
C LEU A 27 2.73 5.85 -1.12
N ALA A 28 2.12 6.29 -0.03
CA ALA A 28 2.40 5.82 1.31
C ALA A 28 1.12 5.61 2.09
N PHE A 29 1.21 4.78 3.11
CA PHE A 29 0.14 4.50 4.06
C PHE A 29 0.79 4.16 5.41
N ARG A 30 -0.01 4.22 6.46
CA ARG A 30 0.38 3.67 7.77
C ARG A 30 0.21 2.15 7.73
N SER A 31 1.03 1.40 8.47
CA SER A 31 1.03 -0.07 8.41
C SER A 31 -0.31 -0.67 8.84
N GLU A 32 -1.03 0.00 9.75
CA GLU A 32 -2.38 -0.36 10.21
C GLU A 32 -3.53 0.04 9.25
N ALA A 33 -3.24 0.81 8.20
CA ALA A 33 -4.25 1.30 7.26
C ALA A 33 -4.48 0.38 6.05
N VAL A 34 -3.86 -0.80 6.05
CA VAL A 34 -3.84 -1.76 4.94
C VAL A 34 -4.24 -3.13 5.45
N ARG A 35 -4.97 -3.87 4.62
CA ARG A 35 -5.32 -5.27 4.88
C ARG A 35 -4.71 -6.17 3.82
N LEU A 36 -4.28 -7.36 4.24
CA LEU A 36 -3.96 -8.44 3.30
C LEU A 36 -5.28 -9.09 2.84
N VAL A 37 -5.43 -9.25 1.54
CA VAL A 37 -6.60 -9.83 0.89
C VAL A 37 -6.17 -10.88 -0.14
N ASP A 38 -7.13 -11.62 -0.71
CA ASP A 38 -6.85 -12.50 -1.84
C ASP A 38 -6.12 -11.72 -2.96
N PRO A 39 -5.02 -12.25 -3.52
CA PRO A 39 -4.27 -11.56 -4.57
C PRO A 39 -5.05 -11.41 -5.88
N THR A 40 -6.09 -12.21 -6.11
CA THR A 40 -6.89 -12.20 -7.34
C THR A 40 -7.68 -10.90 -7.44
N GLY A 41 -7.36 -10.09 -8.46
CA GLY A 41 -8.04 -8.81 -8.69
C GLY A 41 -7.58 -7.67 -7.78
N ALA A 42 -6.59 -7.89 -6.91
CA ALA A 42 -5.98 -6.81 -6.12
C ALA A 42 -5.11 -5.91 -7.00
N ALA A 43 -5.17 -4.58 -6.77
CA ALA A 43 -4.33 -3.61 -7.47
C ALA A 43 -2.82 -3.81 -7.21
N LEU A 44 -2.49 -4.41 -6.06
CA LEU A 44 -1.13 -4.73 -5.65
C LEU A 44 -1.06 -6.18 -5.18
N ALA A 45 -0.24 -6.98 -5.86
CA ALA A 45 0.19 -8.29 -5.39
C ALA A 45 1.59 -8.16 -4.77
N CYS A 46 1.77 -8.75 -3.60
CA CYS A 46 3.00 -8.62 -2.82
C CYS A 46 3.41 -9.98 -2.25
N ARG A 47 4.72 -10.21 -2.12
CA ARG A 47 5.26 -11.46 -1.59
C ARG A 47 5.75 -11.27 -0.15
N VAL A 48 5.34 -12.15 0.75
CA VAL A 48 5.79 -12.12 2.15
C VAL A 48 7.27 -12.48 2.20
N VAL A 49 8.09 -11.64 2.81
CA VAL A 49 9.53 -11.86 2.95
C VAL A 49 9.99 -11.98 4.40
N HIS A 50 9.24 -11.41 5.34
CA HIS A 50 9.55 -11.49 6.76
C HIS A 50 8.30 -11.31 7.63
N LEU A 51 8.33 -11.88 8.84
CA LEU A 51 7.27 -11.82 9.83
C LEU A 51 7.88 -11.49 11.19
N GLU A 52 7.36 -10.46 11.87
CA GLU A 52 7.80 -10.07 13.22
C GLU A 52 6.62 -10.16 14.19
N ASN A 53 6.80 -10.90 15.28
CA ASN A 53 5.78 -11.03 16.33
C ASN A 53 6.07 -10.03 17.46
N PHE A 54 5.11 -9.16 17.76
CA PHE A 54 5.19 -8.22 18.89
C PHE A 54 4.12 -8.51 19.96
N GLY A 55 3.71 -9.77 20.09
CA GLY A 55 2.68 -10.20 21.03
C GLY A 55 1.28 -9.85 20.54
N SER A 56 0.86 -8.59 20.72
CA SER A 56 -0.48 -8.12 20.31
C SER A 56 -0.60 -7.83 18.82
N ASP A 57 0.52 -7.83 18.08
CA ASP A 57 0.56 -7.47 16.68
C ASP A 57 1.52 -8.39 15.92
N LEU A 58 1.17 -8.65 14.66
CA LEU A 58 2.04 -9.28 13.68
C LEU A 58 2.42 -8.25 12.62
N MET A 59 3.72 -7.98 12.46
CA MET A 59 4.21 -7.19 11.33
C MET A 59 4.58 -8.11 10.18
N VAL A 60 3.99 -7.83 9.02
CA VAL A 60 4.20 -8.59 7.78
C VAL A 60 4.97 -7.72 6.82
N HIS A 61 6.18 -8.15 6.47
CA HIS A 61 7.05 -7.44 5.54
C HIS A 61 6.86 -8.05 4.16
N LEU A 62 6.51 -7.21 3.19
CA LEU A 62 6.16 -7.66 1.85
C LEU A 62 7.01 -6.94 0.81
N THR A 63 7.47 -7.67 -0.20
CA THR A 63 8.06 -7.08 -1.40
C THR A 63 6.99 -6.83 -2.44
N VAL A 64 7.12 -5.71 -3.14
CA VAL A 64 6.27 -5.31 -4.27
C VAL A 64 7.19 -4.71 -5.32
N GLY A 65 7.00 -5.05 -6.60
CA GLY A 65 7.91 -4.60 -7.67
C GLY A 65 8.04 -3.07 -7.77
N ALA A 66 7.01 -2.36 -7.30
CA ALA A 66 6.94 -0.92 -7.29
C ALA A 66 7.59 -0.25 -6.05
N ALA A 67 8.20 -1.00 -5.12
CA ALA A 67 8.87 -0.44 -3.95
C ALA A 67 10.36 -0.85 -3.89
N ALA A 68 11.22 0.11 -3.57
CA ALA A 68 12.65 -0.12 -3.41
C ALA A 68 13.03 -0.87 -2.12
N ALA A 69 12.11 -0.94 -1.16
CA ALA A 69 12.27 -1.64 0.11
C ALA A 69 10.97 -2.35 0.47
N PRO A 70 11.01 -3.40 1.32
CA PRO A 70 9.81 -4.04 1.81
C PRO A 70 8.85 -3.03 2.44
N ILE A 71 7.57 -3.18 2.15
CA ILE A 71 6.51 -2.49 2.86
C ILE A 71 6.13 -3.30 4.09
N VAL A 72 5.68 -2.62 5.14
CA VAL A 72 5.27 -3.26 6.39
C VAL A 72 3.78 -3.06 6.57
N VAL A 73 3.06 -4.16 6.78
CA VAL A 73 1.64 -4.19 7.10
C VAL A 73 1.49 -4.76 8.50
N ARG A 74 0.71 -4.08 9.32
CA ARG A 74 0.33 -4.58 10.64
C ARG A 74 -0.92 -5.44 10.48
N ARG A 75 -0.88 -6.65 11.02
CA ARG A 75 -1.98 -7.62 10.97
C ARG A 75 -2.42 -7.97 12.39
N ASP A 76 -3.72 -8.20 12.55
CA ASP A 76 -4.26 -8.75 13.79
C ASP A 76 -3.70 -10.16 14.01
N PRO A 77 -3.14 -10.50 15.18
CA PRO A 77 -2.57 -11.82 15.43
C PRO A 77 -3.62 -12.96 15.39
N HIS A 78 -4.92 -12.65 15.45
CA HIS A 78 -6.00 -13.64 15.33
C HIS A 78 -6.42 -13.92 13.88
N ASP A 79 -6.02 -13.08 12.92
CA ASP A 79 -6.23 -13.36 11.50
C ASP A 79 -5.36 -14.55 11.05
N PRO A 80 -5.74 -15.29 9.98
CA PRO A 80 -4.91 -16.36 9.44
C PRO A 80 -3.47 -15.90 9.20
N ARG A 81 -2.50 -16.66 9.73
CA ARG A 81 -1.09 -16.27 9.65
C ARG A 81 -0.56 -16.51 8.23
N PRO A 82 -0.03 -15.49 7.54
CA PRO A 82 0.59 -15.67 6.24
C PRO A 82 1.90 -16.46 6.36
N LEU A 83 2.29 -17.13 5.28
CA LEU A 83 3.56 -17.85 5.20
C LEU A 83 4.61 -17.01 4.48
N ILE A 84 5.87 -17.12 4.91
CA ILE A 84 6.99 -16.52 4.16
C ILE A 84 7.03 -17.15 2.78
N GLY A 85 7.07 -16.31 1.75
CA GLY A 85 7.06 -16.69 0.36
C GLY A 85 5.68 -16.71 -0.31
N GLU A 86 4.60 -16.61 0.47
CA GLU A 86 3.22 -16.52 -0.02
C GLU A 86 2.95 -15.16 -0.70
N THR A 87 2.02 -15.15 -1.66
CA THR A 87 1.58 -13.93 -2.34
C THR A 87 0.22 -13.50 -1.83
N TRP A 88 0.11 -12.22 -1.47
CA TRP A 88 -1.10 -11.60 -0.97
C TRP A 88 -1.43 -10.33 -1.75
N GLY A 89 -2.72 -10.03 -1.86
CA GLY A 89 -3.21 -8.74 -2.33
C GLY A 89 -3.18 -7.71 -1.22
N LEU A 90 -3.10 -6.41 -1.57
CA LEU A 90 -3.30 -5.32 -0.61
C LEU A 90 -4.59 -4.57 -0.89
N SER A 91 -5.39 -4.42 0.16
CA SER A 91 -6.51 -3.46 0.18
C SER A 91 -6.09 -2.25 1.01
N ILE A 92 -5.97 -1.10 0.33
CA ILE A 92 -5.62 0.18 0.95
C ILE A 92 -6.86 1.07 0.91
N ARG A 93 -7.23 1.59 2.07
CA ARG A 93 -8.31 2.57 2.18
C ARG A 93 -7.90 3.90 1.51
N PRO A 94 -8.63 4.39 0.49
CA PRO A 94 -8.25 5.63 -0.20
C PRO A 94 -8.14 6.84 0.74
N ASP A 95 -8.99 6.93 1.77
CA ASP A 95 -8.99 8.00 2.78
C ASP A 95 -7.76 7.97 3.70
N ARG A 96 -7.02 6.85 3.72
CA ARG A 96 -5.78 6.66 4.48
C ARG A 96 -4.52 6.67 3.60
N LEU A 97 -4.69 6.78 2.29
CA LEU A 97 -3.60 6.86 1.33
C LEU A 97 -2.98 8.27 1.37
N LEU A 98 -1.66 8.30 1.39
CA LEU A 98 -0.84 9.51 1.31
C LEU A 98 -0.18 9.54 -0.06
N VAL A 99 -0.36 10.62 -0.80
CA VAL A 99 0.23 10.80 -2.13
C VAL A 99 1.23 11.94 -2.08
N PHE A 100 2.39 11.71 -2.67
CA PHE A 100 3.45 12.70 -2.80
C PHE A 100 3.89 12.80 -4.27
N ASP A 101 4.27 14.00 -4.69
CA ASP A 101 4.92 14.20 -5.98
C ASP A 101 6.40 13.76 -5.93
N ALA A 102 7.09 13.81 -7.07
CA ALA A 102 8.50 13.46 -7.17
C ALA A 102 9.42 14.35 -6.30
N ALA A 103 9.00 15.57 -5.98
CA ALA A 103 9.71 16.49 -5.09
C ALA A 103 9.41 16.23 -3.60
N GLY A 104 8.55 15.25 -3.28
CA GLY A 104 8.18 14.92 -1.92
C GLY A 104 7.10 15.83 -1.31
N ARG A 105 6.46 16.69 -2.11
CA ARG A 105 5.33 17.50 -1.63
C ARG A 105 4.08 16.64 -1.54
N ARG A 106 3.36 16.74 -0.43
CA ARG A 106 2.12 15.99 -0.21
C ARG A 106 0.96 16.56 -1.02
N LEU A 107 0.35 15.73 -1.85
CA LEU A 107 -0.83 16.04 -2.66
C LEU A 107 -2.09 15.62 -1.90
N ARG A 108 -2.86 16.59 -1.38
CA ARG A 108 -4.03 16.32 -0.53
C ARG A 108 -5.35 16.25 -1.28
N SER A 109 -5.43 16.88 -2.44
CA SER A 109 -6.63 16.98 -3.27
C SER A 109 -6.82 15.79 -4.22
N VAL A 110 -5.84 14.89 -4.32
CA VAL A 110 -5.84 13.76 -5.25
C VAL A 110 -6.46 12.49 -4.67
N VAL A 111 -6.78 12.47 -3.37
CA VAL A 111 -7.46 11.36 -2.71
C VAL A 111 -8.79 11.85 -2.14
N GLY A 112 -9.83 11.02 -2.24
CA GLY A 112 -11.12 11.32 -1.63
C GLY A 112 -10.95 11.50 -0.12
N ARG A 113 -11.47 12.61 0.43
CA ARG A 113 -11.69 12.66 1.88
C ARG A 113 -12.78 11.65 2.19
N GLY A 114 -12.49 10.68 3.05
CA GLY A 114 -13.54 9.84 3.62
C GLY A 114 -14.64 10.75 4.17
N ALA A 115 -15.88 10.47 3.80
CA ALA A 115 -17.06 11.13 4.36
C ALA A 115 -17.12 10.86 5.88
#